data_AF-F8A3V9-F1
#
_entry.id   AF-F8A3V9-F1
#
_cell.length_a   1.000
_cell.length_b   1.000
_cell.length_c   1.000
_cell.angle_alpha   90.00
_cell.angle_beta   90.00
_cell.angle_gamma   90.00
#
_symmetry.space_group_name_H-M   'P 1'
#
loop_
_entity.id
_entity.type
_entity.pdbx_description
1 polymer ?
#
loop_
_entity_poly.entity_id
_entity_poly.type
_entity_poly.pdbx_seq_one_letter_code
_entity_poly.pdbx_strand_id
1 'polypeptide(L)'
;MDDLLQEMVSPAPAPGERARRRRLWATVTIVGLAALGVTSLTTSAFFRDDATTNSAITAGTISIDSADLAFSIPVGNMLPGASVVSPVTVSNEGSLRYQYAIQYDATDRAGDTANLSSALHLSIYRLDAADCTLANASGPTARLGQSAGTWGLATSATDIVGEAGTDAALGNRQISASSSEDLCVRVDFDPAADNSYQDTQTELTLRFAAMQLTFDPADPNESNT
;
A
#
# COMPACT_ATOMS: atom_id res chain seq x y z
N MET A 1 71.05 -2.51 82.08
CA MET A 1 71.47 -3.59 81.15
C MET A 1 70.31 -3.79 80.19
N ASP A 2 69.86 -2.69 79.56
CA ASP A 2 68.52 -2.57 78.99
C ASP A 2 68.52 -1.94 77.59
N ASP A 3 69.63 -1.32 77.15
CA ASP A 3 69.72 -0.67 75.83
C ASP A 3 69.95 -1.65 74.67
N LEU A 4 70.44 -2.88 74.93
CA LEU A 4 70.66 -3.88 73.88
C LEU A 4 69.39 -4.66 73.50
N LEU A 5 68.34 -4.62 74.32
CA LEU A 5 67.07 -5.30 74.02
C LEU A 5 66.11 -4.42 73.22
N GLN A 6 66.35 -3.11 73.16
CA GLN A 6 65.46 -2.17 72.48
C GLN A 6 65.80 -1.98 71.00
N GLU A 7 67.01 -2.37 70.56
CA GLU A 7 67.44 -2.27 69.16
C GLU A 7 66.97 -3.47 68.29
N MET A 8 66.54 -4.58 68.91
CA MET A 8 66.09 -5.79 68.20
C MET A 8 64.60 -5.81 67.81
N VAL A 9 63.81 -4.80 68.21
CA VAL A 9 62.33 -4.83 68.04
C VAL A 9 61.84 -4.09 66.79
N SER A 10 62.69 -3.34 66.07
CA SER A 10 62.24 -2.62 64.86
C SER A 10 63.38 -2.39 63.87
N PRO A 11 63.51 -3.22 62.82
CA PRO A 11 64.49 -2.93 61.76
C PRO A 11 64.12 -1.61 61.08
N ALA A 12 65.14 -0.80 60.78
CA ALA A 12 64.95 0.46 60.07
C ALA A 12 64.30 0.19 58.68
N PRO A 13 63.24 0.93 58.31
CA PRO A 13 62.50 0.67 57.08
C PRO A 13 63.40 0.85 55.85
N ALA A 14 63.38 -0.13 54.94
CA ALA A 14 64.23 -0.14 53.76
C ALA A 14 63.98 1.10 52.87
N PRO A 15 65.04 1.75 52.35
CA PRO A 15 64.93 2.95 51.50
C PRO A 15 64.40 2.57 50.10
N GLY A 16 63.10 2.31 50.05
CA GLY A 16 62.34 1.94 48.85
C GLY A 16 60.83 1.90 49.11
N GLU A 17 60.43 1.77 50.38
CA GLU A 17 59.02 1.69 50.76
C GLU A 17 58.23 2.97 50.51
N ARG A 18 58.86 4.15 50.56
CA ARG A 18 58.16 5.42 50.30
C ARG A 18 57.72 5.54 48.83
N ALA A 19 58.56 5.11 47.89
CA ALA A 19 58.24 5.10 46.47
C ALA A 19 57.21 4.00 46.14
N ARG A 20 57.32 2.83 46.77
CA ARG A 20 56.37 1.72 46.60
C ARG A 20 55.00 2.06 47.19
N ARG A 21 54.92 2.65 48.37
CA ARG A 21 53.67 3.13 48.99
C ARG A 21 53.03 4.23 48.14
N ARG A 22 53.78 5.21 47.61
CA ARG A 22 53.21 6.24 46.72
C ARG A 22 52.63 5.65 45.43
N ARG A 23 53.28 4.64 44.83
CA ARG A 23 52.75 3.94 43.65
C ARG A 23 51.52 3.09 43.97
N LEU A 24 51.46 2.51 45.17
CA LEU A 24 50.31 1.73 45.65
C LEU A 24 49.11 2.64 45.97
N TRP A 25 49.33 3.80 46.60
CA TRP A 25 48.28 4.79 46.84
C TRP A 25 47.75 5.41 45.55
N ALA A 26 48.62 5.67 44.56
CA ALA A 26 48.22 6.17 43.24
C ALA A 26 47.37 5.16 42.46
N THR A 27 47.72 3.86 42.52
CA THR A 27 46.91 2.81 41.87
C THR A 27 45.59 2.59 42.59
N VAL A 28 45.55 2.62 43.92
CA VAL A 28 44.30 2.52 44.71
C VAL A 28 43.39 3.73 44.47
N THR A 29 43.93 4.94 44.32
CA THR A 29 43.11 6.13 44.01
C THR A 29 42.58 6.12 42.57
N ILE A 30 43.36 5.68 41.59
CA ILE A 30 42.89 5.53 40.20
C ILE A 30 41.80 4.45 40.10
N VAL A 31 41.98 3.30 40.76
CA VAL A 31 40.96 2.24 40.79
C VAL A 31 39.73 2.67 41.60
N GLY A 32 39.90 3.42 42.68
CA GLY A 32 38.82 3.99 43.48
C GLY A 32 37.99 5.04 42.73
N LEU A 33 38.62 5.90 41.92
CA LEU A 33 37.90 6.85 41.06
C LEU A 33 37.17 6.17 39.91
N ALA A 34 37.72 5.07 39.36
CA ALA A 34 37.05 4.29 38.33
C ALA A 34 35.80 3.57 38.85
N ALA A 35 35.78 3.15 40.12
CA ALA A 35 34.63 2.47 40.73
C ALA A 35 33.45 3.42 41.04
N LEU A 36 33.71 4.71 41.27
CA LEU A 36 32.68 5.71 41.57
C LEU A 36 32.01 6.31 40.31
N GLY A 37 32.53 6.02 39.11
CA GLY A 37 31.97 6.50 37.84
C GLY A 37 30.89 5.62 37.23
N VAL A 38 30.55 4.47 37.83
CA VAL A 38 29.80 3.39 37.15
C VAL A 38 28.34 3.26 37.61
N THR A 39 27.84 4.05 38.56
CA THR A 39 26.53 3.75 39.18
C THR A 39 25.39 4.76 38.99
N SER A 40 25.43 5.74 38.08
CA SER A 40 24.19 6.50 37.81
C SER A 40 24.11 7.16 36.42
N LEU A 41 23.77 6.38 35.41
CA LEU A 41 22.85 6.80 34.34
C LEU A 41 22.05 5.57 33.89
N THR A 42 21.01 5.22 34.63
CA THR A 42 19.95 4.34 34.13
C THR A 42 19.05 5.16 33.20
N THR A 43 19.44 5.28 31.94
CA THR A 43 18.50 5.54 30.85
C THR A 43 18.43 4.28 30.01
N SER A 44 17.25 3.67 29.99
CA SER A 44 16.84 2.58 29.12
C SER A 44 17.27 2.84 27.68
N ALA A 45 18.36 2.21 27.25
CA ALA A 45 18.83 2.19 25.86
C ALA A 45 19.00 0.71 25.45
N PHE A 46 18.04 0.21 24.68
CA PHE A 46 18.21 -0.08 23.25
C PHE A 46 19.17 -1.23 22.98
N PHE A 47 18.60 -2.36 22.54
CA PHE A 47 19.34 -3.40 21.85
C PHE A 47 19.96 -2.78 20.58
N ARG A 48 21.29 -2.72 20.54
CA ARG A 48 22.06 -2.34 19.36
C ARG A 48 23.01 -3.49 19.06
N ASP A 49 22.78 -4.12 17.92
CA ASP A 49 23.71 -5.01 17.25
C ASP A 49 24.40 -4.18 16.16
N ASP A 50 25.74 -4.18 16.14
CA ASP A 50 26.54 -3.49 15.12
C ASP A 50 26.95 -4.51 14.05
N ALA A 51 25.97 -4.84 13.19
CA ALA A 51 26.19 -5.16 11.80
C ALA A 51 25.51 -4.05 10.99
N THR A 52 26.29 -3.23 10.27
CA THR A 52 25.73 -2.18 9.41
C THR A 52 25.13 -2.81 8.15
N THR A 53 23.95 -3.38 8.30
CA THR A 53 22.94 -3.44 7.24
C THR A 53 22.00 -2.27 7.48
N ASN A 54 22.12 -1.23 6.65
CA ASN A 54 21.17 -0.12 6.64
C ASN A 54 19.83 -0.65 6.12
N SER A 55 18.98 -1.15 6.99
CA SER A 55 17.57 -1.39 6.68
C SER A 55 16.79 -0.19 7.19
N ALA A 56 16.64 0.84 6.33
CA ALA A 56 15.69 1.91 6.59
C ALA A 56 14.29 1.27 6.64
N ILE A 57 13.59 1.37 7.78
CA ILE A 57 12.16 1.06 7.85
C ILE A 57 11.46 2.28 7.25
N THR A 58 11.34 2.25 5.92
CA THR A 58 10.59 3.24 5.17
C THR A 58 9.14 2.78 5.13
N ALA A 59 8.21 3.63 5.60
CA ALA A 59 6.79 3.38 5.40
C ALA A 59 6.54 3.32 3.88
N GLY A 60 5.96 2.21 3.42
CA GLY A 60 5.65 2.08 2.01
C GLY A 60 4.55 3.06 1.60
N THR A 61 4.62 3.52 0.37
CA THR A 61 3.64 4.41 -0.24
C THR A 61 2.62 3.61 -1.03
N ILE A 62 1.37 4.07 -1.04
CA ILE A 62 0.37 3.66 -2.03
C ILE A 62 0.29 4.82 -3.02
N SER A 63 0.71 4.56 -4.26
CA SER A 63 0.56 5.50 -5.36
C SER A 63 -0.31 4.82 -6.40
N ILE A 64 -1.52 5.31 -6.54
CA ILE A 64 -2.46 4.84 -7.56
C ILE A 64 -2.44 5.93 -8.62
N ASP A 65 -1.85 5.64 -9.77
CA ASP A 65 -2.02 6.49 -10.95
C ASP A 65 -3.39 6.21 -11.59
N SER A 66 -4.43 6.36 -10.78
CA SER A 66 -5.81 6.45 -11.20
C SER A 66 -6.40 7.66 -10.50
N ALA A 67 -5.87 8.84 -10.83
CA ALA A 67 -6.64 10.07 -10.73
C ALA A 67 -8.03 9.76 -11.30
N ASP A 68 -9.11 10.11 -10.58
CA ASP A 68 -10.52 9.97 -11.01
C ASP A 68 -10.55 9.86 -12.54
N LEU A 69 -10.58 8.62 -13.04
CA LEU A 69 -10.60 8.40 -14.46
C LEU A 69 -12.05 8.73 -14.79
N ALA A 70 -12.31 10.04 -14.98
CA ALA A 70 -13.43 10.53 -15.72
C ALA A 70 -13.26 9.94 -17.12
N PHE A 71 -13.67 8.69 -17.21
CA PHE A 71 -13.60 7.87 -18.38
C PHE A 71 -14.74 8.35 -19.26
N SER A 72 -14.54 9.53 -19.85
CA SER A 72 -15.42 10.00 -20.89
C SER A 72 -15.15 9.10 -22.08
N ILE A 73 -15.95 8.03 -22.23
CA ILE A 73 -16.03 7.32 -23.50
C ILE A 73 -16.56 8.37 -24.48
N PRO A 74 -15.77 8.86 -25.45
CA PRO A 74 -16.29 9.74 -26.48
C PRO A 74 -16.99 8.85 -27.51
N VAL A 75 -18.05 8.15 -27.09
CA VAL A 75 -18.96 7.48 -28.00
C VAL A 75 -19.98 8.49 -28.51
N GLY A 76 -19.48 9.49 -29.23
CA GLY A 76 -20.34 10.25 -30.11
C GLY A 76 -20.91 9.28 -31.16
N ASN A 77 -22.24 9.17 -31.22
CA ASN A 77 -22.98 8.49 -32.29
C ASN A 77 -22.97 6.95 -32.28
N MET A 78 -23.15 6.29 -31.12
CA MET A 78 -23.50 4.86 -31.13
C MET A 78 -24.89 4.65 -31.74
N LEU A 79 -25.01 3.61 -32.57
CA LEU A 79 -26.30 3.13 -33.05
C LEU A 79 -26.84 2.04 -32.09
N PRO A 80 -28.16 1.87 -31.99
CA PRO A 80 -28.76 0.72 -31.29
C PRO A 80 -28.12 -0.60 -31.76
N GLY A 81 -27.73 -1.45 -30.79
CA GLY A 81 -27.04 -2.72 -31.04
C GLY A 81 -25.53 -2.62 -31.25
N ALA A 82 -24.97 -1.40 -31.27
CA ALA A 82 -23.53 -1.21 -31.29
C ALA A 82 -22.91 -1.51 -29.91
N SER A 83 -21.63 -1.87 -29.95
CA SER A 83 -20.82 -2.10 -28.77
C SER A 83 -19.51 -1.36 -28.92
N VAL A 84 -18.97 -0.87 -27.82
CA VAL A 84 -17.63 -0.30 -27.77
C VAL A 84 -16.83 -0.93 -26.66
N VAL A 85 -15.51 -0.89 -26.82
CA VAL A 85 -14.56 -1.32 -25.82
C VAL A 85 -13.48 -0.27 -25.62
N SER A 86 -12.91 -0.23 -24.43
CA SER A 86 -11.73 0.58 -24.13
C SER A 86 -10.83 -0.11 -23.12
N PRO A 87 -9.52 -0.13 -23.37
CA PRO A 87 -8.56 -0.60 -22.39
C PRO A 87 -8.42 0.40 -21.24
N VAL A 88 -8.18 -0.11 -20.04
CA VAL A 88 -7.85 0.65 -18.84
C VAL A 88 -6.74 -0.09 -18.12
N THR A 89 -5.64 0.59 -17.83
CA THR A 89 -4.53 0.01 -17.04
C THR A 89 -4.59 0.57 -15.63
N VAL A 90 -4.60 -0.32 -14.64
CA VAL A 90 -4.49 0.01 -13.22
C VAL A 90 -3.07 -0.32 -12.78
N SER A 91 -2.35 0.66 -12.24
CA SER A 91 -0.97 0.50 -11.79
C SER A 91 -0.81 0.75 -10.30
N ASN A 92 0.18 0.10 -9.70
CA ASN A 92 0.66 0.40 -8.37
C ASN A 92 2.13 0.78 -8.43
N GLU A 93 2.39 2.08 -8.47
CA GLU A 93 3.74 2.63 -8.41
C GLU A 93 4.25 2.71 -6.96
N GLY A 94 3.41 2.30 -6.01
CA GLY A 94 3.74 2.20 -4.60
C GLY A 94 4.64 1.01 -4.26
N SER A 95 4.97 0.92 -2.97
CA SER A 95 5.82 -0.12 -2.38
C SER A 95 5.05 -1.16 -1.57
N LEU A 96 3.73 -1.00 -1.43
CA LEU A 96 2.85 -1.94 -0.75
C LEU A 96 1.80 -2.44 -1.72
N ARG A 97 1.37 -3.69 -1.56
CA ARG A 97 0.19 -4.20 -2.25
C ARG A 97 -1.06 -3.47 -1.75
N TYR A 98 -2.03 -3.28 -2.64
CA TYR A 98 -3.35 -2.78 -2.27
C TYR A 98 -4.41 -3.70 -2.87
N GLN A 99 -5.63 -3.58 -2.36
CA GLN A 99 -6.81 -4.11 -3.03
C GLN A 99 -7.70 -2.98 -3.53
N TYR A 100 -8.45 -3.22 -4.59
CA TYR A 100 -9.40 -2.25 -5.11
C TYR A 100 -10.69 -2.91 -5.56
N ALA A 101 -11.76 -2.14 -5.45
CA ALA A 101 -13.05 -2.40 -6.07
C ALA A 101 -13.29 -1.38 -7.19
N ILE A 102 -14.23 -1.69 -8.08
CA ILE A 102 -14.66 -0.76 -9.13
C ILE A 102 -16.14 -0.45 -8.91
N GLN A 103 -16.44 0.84 -8.85
CA GLN A 103 -17.79 1.36 -8.85
C GLN A 103 -18.07 2.09 -10.16
N TYR A 104 -19.35 2.20 -10.51
CA TYR A 104 -19.77 3.03 -11.62
C TYR A 104 -21.03 3.82 -11.30
N ASP A 105 -21.21 4.92 -12.02
CA ASP A 105 -22.45 5.67 -12.09
C ASP A 105 -22.58 6.35 -13.45
N ALA A 106 -23.81 6.50 -13.93
CA ALA A 106 -24.13 7.17 -15.18
C ALA A 106 -24.92 8.46 -14.92
N THR A 107 -24.57 9.53 -15.62
CA THR A 107 -25.27 10.82 -15.56
C THR A 107 -25.78 11.20 -16.94
N ASP A 108 -27.10 11.17 -17.12
CA ASP A 108 -27.72 11.59 -18.37
C ASP A 108 -27.74 13.11 -18.52
N ARG A 109 -27.63 13.58 -19.76
CA ARG A 109 -27.70 15.01 -20.07
C ARG A 109 -29.11 15.54 -19.82
N ALA A 110 -29.19 16.62 -19.05
CA ALA A 110 -30.47 17.28 -18.78
C ALA A 110 -31.11 17.80 -20.07
N GLY A 111 -32.43 17.59 -20.20
CA GLY A 111 -33.23 18.06 -21.33
C GLY A 111 -33.34 17.07 -22.49
N ASP A 112 -32.77 15.87 -22.36
CA ASP A 112 -32.93 14.80 -23.35
C ASP A 112 -34.33 14.19 -23.38
N THR A 113 -34.69 13.69 -24.56
CA THR A 113 -35.95 13.00 -24.82
C THR A 113 -36.04 11.65 -24.13
N ALA A 114 -34.89 11.03 -23.83
CA ALA A 114 -34.78 9.80 -23.07
C ALA A 114 -33.43 9.75 -22.31
N ASN A 115 -33.39 8.96 -21.24
CA ASN A 115 -32.18 8.72 -20.46
C ASN A 115 -31.36 7.62 -21.13
N LEU A 116 -30.27 7.97 -21.83
CA LEU A 116 -29.44 7.00 -22.53
C LEU A 116 -28.89 5.90 -21.61
N SER A 117 -28.60 6.22 -20.34
CA SER A 117 -28.20 5.25 -19.31
C SER A 117 -29.13 4.04 -19.20
N SER A 118 -30.44 4.20 -19.47
CA SER A 118 -31.44 3.14 -19.38
C SER A 118 -31.35 2.09 -20.48
N ALA A 119 -30.66 2.40 -21.58
CA ALA A 119 -30.49 1.54 -22.75
C ALA A 119 -29.06 1.02 -22.91
N LEU A 120 -28.16 1.29 -21.96
CA LEU A 120 -26.79 0.80 -21.99
C LEU A 120 -26.57 -0.35 -21.02
N HIS A 121 -25.60 -1.20 -21.33
CA HIS A 121 -25.09 -2.25 -20.45
C HIS A 121 -23.57 -2.18 -20.36
N LEU A 122 -23.05 -2.24 -19.14
CA LEU A 122 -21.62 -2.14 -18.84
C LEU A 122 -21.08 -3.52 -18.46
N SER A 123 -19.90 -3.86 -18.94
CA SER A 123 -19.16 -5.06 -18.52
C SER A 123 -17.67 -4.76 -18.41
N ILE A 124 -17.02 -5.33 -17.40
CA ILE A 124 -15.58 -5.18 -17.18
C ILE A 124 -14.93 -6.56 -17.32
N TYR A 125 -13.88 -6.62 -18.13
CA TYR A 125 -13.12 -7.83 -18.40
C TYR A 125 -11.67 -7.65 -17.95
N ARG A 126 -11.02 -8.75 -17.57
CA ARG A 126 -9.57 -8.80 -17.40
C ARG A 126 -8.95 -9.30 -18.70
N LEU A 127 -8.39 -8.38 -19.47
CA LEU A 127 -7.73 -8.64 -20.75
C LEU A 127 -6.55 -7.68 -20.84
N ASP A 128 -5.45 -8.17 -21.42
CA ASP A 128 -4.31 -7.30 -21.75
C ASP A 128 -4.78 -6.16 -22.66
N ALA A 129 -4.15 -4.99 -22.56
CA ALA A 129 -4.60 -3.80 -23.29
C ALA A 129 -4.66 -4.02 -24.81
N ALA A 130 -3.72 -4.81 -25.36
CA ALA A 130 -3.67 -5.18 -26.77
C ALA A 130 -4.81 -6.12 -27.20
N ASP A 131 -5.37 -6.89 -26.25
CA ASP A 131 -6.46 -7.84 -26.49
C ASP A 131 -7.84 -7.24 -26.21
N CYS A 132 -7.92 -5.98 -25.79
CA CYS A 132 -9.19 -5.28 -25.55
C CYS A 132 -9.93 -4.97 -26.87
N THR A 133 -10.54 -6.00 -27.43
CA THR A 133 -11.34 -5.97 -28.66
C THR A 133 -12.74 -6.50 -28.39
N LEU A 134 -13.72 -6.16 -29.23
CA LEU A 134 -15.10 -6.64 -29.10
C LEU A 134 -15.20 -8.19 -29.12
N ALA A 135 -14.31 -8.85 -29.85
CA ALA A 135 -14.29 -10.31 -29.93
C ALA A 135 -13.82 -10.94 -28.61
N ASN A 136 -12.79 -10.37 -27.99
CA ASN A 136 -12.19 -10.91 -26.78
C ASN A 136 -12.94 -10.48 -25.51
N ALA A 137 -13.50 -9.27 -25.50
CA ALA A 137 -14.37 -8.77 -24.42
C ALA A 137 -15.77 -9.39 -24.54
N SER A 138 -15.83 -10.72 -24.55
CA SER A 138 -17.06 -11.51 -24.72
C SER A 138 -17.07 -12.72 -23.79
N GLY A 139 -18.28 -13.19 -23.47
CA GLY A 139 -18.46 -14.38 -22.65
C GLY A 139 -18.13 -14.19 -21.16
N PRO A 140 -18.33 -15.24 -20.33
CA PRO A 140 -18.23 -15.11 -18.87
C PRO A 140 -16.81 -15.32 -18.31
N THR A 141 -15.91 -16.01 -19.03
CA THR A 141 -14.65 -16.50 -18.45
C THR A 141 -13.69 -15.39 -18.02
N ALA A 142 -13.58 -14.33 -18.82
CA ALA A 142 -12.70 -13.18 -18.53
C ALA A 142 -13.46 -12.01 -17.88
N ARG A 143 -14.77 -12.13 -17.66
CA ARG A 143 -15.59 -11.04 -17.14
C ARG A 143 -15.45 -10.96 -15.62
N LEU A 144 -15.04 -9.79 -15.14
CA LEU A 144 -14.93 -9.46 -13.72
C LEU A 144 -16.26 -9.00 -13.14
N GLY A 145 -17.03 -8.22 -13.91
CA GLY A 145 -18.25 -7.57 -13.45
C GLY A 145 -19.13 -7.09 -14.59
N GLN A 146 -20.40 -6.83 -14.30
CA GLN A 146 -21.37 -6.23 -15.24
C GLN A 146 -22.45 -5.44 -14.50
N SER A 147 -23.07 -4.48 -15.17
CA SER A 147 -24.26 -3.80 -14.65
C SER A 147 -25.39 -4.79 -14.39
N ALA A 148 -26.28 -4.45 -13.45
CA ALA A 148 -27.41 -5.29 -13.11
C ALA A 148 -28.46 -5.32 -14.25
N GLY A 149 -29.12 -6.46 -14.42
CA GLY A 149 -30.12 -6.62 -15.48
C GLY A 149 -29.50 -6.83 -16.86
N THR A 150 -30.32 -6.63 -17.90
CA THR A 150 -29.88 -6.73 -19.31
C THR A 150 -29.52 -5.36 -19.88
N TRP A 151 -30.23 -4.31 -19.45
CA TRP A 151 -30.03 -2.91 -19.84
C TRP A 151 -30.33 -2.04 -18.62
N GLY A 152 -29.70 -0.87 -18.58
CA GLY A 152 -29.86 0.10 -17.51
C GLY A 152 -28.62 0.18 -16.66
N LEU A 153 -27.98 1.34 -16.72
CA LEU A 153 -26.88 1.70 -15.84
C LEU A 153 -27.42 2.37 -14.57
N ALA A 154 -26.78 2.11 -13.44
CA ALA A 154 -27.09 2.81 -12.21
C ALA A 154 -26.72 4.30 -12.33
N THR A 155 -27.58 5.17 -11.81
CA THR A 155 -27.35 6.64 -11.76
C THR A 155 -26.78 7.11 -10.42
N SER A 156 -26.39 6.16 -9.58
CA SER A 156 -25.69 6.37 -8.30
C SER A 156 -24.57 5.35 -8.18
N ALA A 157 -23.49 5.71 -7.47
CA ALA A 157 -22.32 4.86 -7.29
C ALA A 157 -22.73 3.44 -6.86
N THR A 158 -22.41 2.47 -7.72
CA THR A 158 -22.77 1.06 -7.54
C THR A 158 -21.55 0.20 -7.81
N ASP A 159 -21.29 -0.78 -6.93
CA ASP A 159 -20.20 -1.73 -7.11
C ASP A 159 -20.46 -2.62 -8.34
N ILE A 160 -19.47 -2.72 -9.23
CA ILE A 160 -19.48 -3.61 -10.39
C ILE A 160 -18.43 -4.71 -10.30
N VAL A 161 -17.30 -4.43 -9.64
CA VAL A 161 -16.25 -5.42 -9.33
C VAL A 161 -15.89 -5.29 -7.86
N GLY A 162 -16.03 -6.38 -7.11
CA GLY A 162 -15.78 -6.38 -5.67
C GLY A 162 -16.79 -5.56 -4.88
N GLU A 163 -16.37 -5.08 -3.71
CA GLU A 163 -17.16 -4.27 -2.79
C GLU A 163 -16.27 -3.14 -2.23
N ALA A 164 -16.63 -1.90 -2.52
CA ALA A 164 -15.81 -0.75 -2.15
C ALA A 164 -15.80 -0.49 -0.64
N GLY A 165 -14.62 -0.25 -0.08
CA GLY A 165 -14.45 0.12 1.33
C GLY A 165 -14.48 -1.06 2.32
N THR A 166 -14.67 -2.28 1.83
CA THR A 166 -14.66 -3.50 2.65
C THR A 166 -13.32 -4.23 2.51
N ASP A 167 -12.64 -4.46 3.63
CA ASP A 167 -11.35 -5.15 3.62
C ASP A 167 -11.50 -6.63 3.24
N ALA A 168 -10.66 -7.11 2.31
CA ALA A 168 -10.65 -8.49 1.81
C ALA A 168 -12.01 -8.98 1.29
N ALA A 169 -12.85 -8.06 0.77
CA ALA A 169 -14.14 -8.44 0.21
C ALA A 169 -13.99 -9.39 -0.98
N LEU A 170 -14.92 -10.33 -1.10
CA LEU A 170 -14.95 -11.26 -2.23
C LEU A 170 -15.08 -10.49 -3.54
N GLY A 171 -14.15 -10.74 -4.47
CA GLY A 171 -14.14 -10.08 -5.79
C GLY A 171 -13.32 -8.81 -5.85
N ASN A 172 -12.82 -8.27 -4.72
CA ASN A 172 -11.82 -7.21 -4.75
C ASN A 172 -10.58 -7.70 -5.49
N ARG A 173 -10.02 -6.82 -6.31
CA ARG A 173 -8.80 -7.08 -7.07
C ARG A 173 -7.61 -6.74 -6.19
N GLN A 174 -6.55 -7.53 -6.25
CA GLN A 174 -5.30 -7.26 -5.55
C GLN A 174 -4.21 -6.95 -6.55
N ILE A 175 -3.38 -5.96 -6.24
CA ILE A 175 -2.25 -5.59 -7.07
C ILE A 175 -1.01 -5.49 -6.17
N SER A 176 0.06 -6.20 -6.56
CA SER A 176 1.33 -6.15 -5.85
C SER A 176 2.02 -4.79 -6.05
N ALA A 177 3.04 -4.51 -5.24
CA ALA A 177 3.89 -3.34 -5.42
C ALA A 177 4.54 -3.37 -6.82
N SER A 178 4.71 -2.20 -7.44
CA SER A 178 5.35 -2.03 -8.76
C SER A 178 4.74 -2.90 -9.88
N SER A 179 3.47 -3.28 -9.75
CA SER A 179 2.75 -4.13 -10.71
C SER A 179 1.58 -3.38 -11.34
N SER A 180 1.14 -3.86 -12.49
CA SER A 180 -0.03 -3.35 -13.20
C SER A 180 -0.97 -4.47 -13.63
N GLU A 181 -2.23 -4.13 -13.82
CA GLU A 181 -3.26 -4.99 -14.37
C GLU A 181 -3.99 -4.23 -15.48
N ASP A 182 -4.20 -4.91 -16.60
CA ASP A 182 -5.00 -4.40 -17.70
C ASP A 182 -6.45 -4.91 -17.60
N LEU A 183 -7.37 -3.98 -17.82
CA LEU A 183 -8.80 -4.18 -17.86
C LEU A 183 -9.33 -3.74 -19.23
N CYS A 184 -10.46 -4.32 -19.62
CA CYS A 184 -11.18 -3.93 -20.81
C CYS A 184 -12.64 -3.62 -20.44
N VAL A 185 -13.02 -2.36 -20.59
CA VAL A 185 -14.38 -1.87 -20.33
C VAL A 185 -15.16 -2.00 -21.62
N ARG A 186 -16.31 -2.68 -21.57
CA ARG A 186 -17.24 -2.84 -22.69
C ARG A 186 -18.56 -2.16 -22.35
N VAL A 187 -19.08 -1.39 -23.31
CA VAL A 187 -20.43 -0.84 -23.25
C VAL A 187 -21.21 -1.30 -24.46
N ASP A 188 -22.39 -1.87 -24.20
CA ASP A 188 -23.36 -2.32 -25.21
C ASP A 188 -24.57 -1.39 -25.21
N PHE A 189 -25.10 -1.09 -26.40
CA PHE A 189 -26.33 -0.31 -26.57
C PHE A 189 -27.48 -1.23 -27.00
N ASP A 190 -28.62 -1.13 -26.33
CA ASP A 190 -29.82 -1.93 -26.59
C ASP A 190 -30.20 -1.90 -28.08
N PRO A 191 -30.20 -3.06 -28.78
CA PRO A 191 -30.64 -3.14 -30.16
C PRO A 191 -32.13 -2.82 -30.35
N ALA A 192 -32.93 -2.83 -29.27
CA ALA A 192 -34.33 -2.44 -29.29
C ALA A 192 -34.56 -0.94 -29.02
N ALA A 193 -33.51 -0.16 -28.78
CA ALA A 193 -33.63 1.29 -28.58
C ALA A 193 -34.24 1.97 -29.81
N ASP A 194 -35.23 2.83 -29.59
CA ASP A 194 -35.93 3.56 -30.63
C ASP A 194 -35.36 4.98 -30.84
N ASN A 195 -36.02 5.77 -31.69
CA ASN A 195 -35.58 7.13 -32.02
C ASN A 195 -35.65 8.11 -30.83
N SER A 196 -36.24 7.76 -29.69
CA SER A 196 -36.24 8.62 -28.50
C SER A 196 -34.85 8.81 -27.90
N TYR A 197 -33.90 7.92 -28.21
CA TYR A 197 -32.50 8.01 -27.81
C TYR A 197 -31.63 8.78 -28.80
N GLN A 198 -32.19 9.27 -29.92
CA GLN A 198 -31.43 10.06 -30.88
C GLN A 198 -30.95 11.38 -30.23
N ASP A 199 -29.68 11.72 -30.46
CA ASP A 199 -29.03 12.93 -29.91
C ASP A 199 -28.99 12.98 -28.37
N THR A 200 -29.22 11.85 -27.70
CA THR A 200 -29.10 11.75 -26.24
C THR A 200 -27.66 11.48 -25.81
N GLN A 201 -27.32 11.88 -24.59
CA GLN A 201 -25.98 11.71 -24.03
C GLN A 201 -26.05 11.21 -22.58
N THR A 202 -25.11 10.33 -22.24
CA THR A 202 -24.85 9.93 -20.85
C THR A 202 -23.35 9.92 -20.61
N GLU A 203 -22.94 10.36 -19.43
CA GLU A 203 -21.57 10.30 -18.95
C GLU A 203 -21.43 9.12 -17.99
N LEU A 204 -20.54 8.18 -18.31
CA LEU A 204 -20.23 7.04 -17.46
C LEU A 204 -18.97 7.33 -16.64
N THR A 205 -19.10 7.30 -15.31
CA THR A 205 -17.98 7.44 -14.38
C THR A 205 -17.59 6.07 -13.85
N LEU A 206 -16.30 5.75 -13.87
CA LEU A 206 -15.73 4.57 -13.19
C LEU A 206 -14.85 5.04 -12.04
N ARG A 207 -15.09 4.52 -10.84
CA ARG A 207 -14.33 4.86 -9.63
C ARG A 207 -13.57 3.64 -9.15
N PHE A 208 -12.26 3.77 -9.03
CA PHE A 208 -11.38 2.72 -8.54
C PHE A 208 -11.15 2.96 -7.03
N ALA A 209 -11.91 2.24 -6.21
CA ALA A 209 -11.87 2.37 -4.75
C ALA A 209 -10.78 1.45 -4.19
N ALA A 210 -9.56 1.97 -4.12
CA ALA A 210 -8.42 1.24 -3.59
C ALA A 210 -8.23 1.46 -2.08
N MET A 211 -7.75 0.43 -1.39
CA MET A 211 -7.41 0.46 0.02
C MET A 211 -6.21 -0.43 0.31
N GLN A 212 -5.43 -0.05 1.32
CA GLN A 212 -4.40 -0.92 1.87
C GLN A 212 -5.06 -2.15 2.49
N LEU A 213 -4.40 -3.30 2.38
CA LEU A 213 -4.78 -4.48 3.14
C LEU A 213 -4.50 -4.25 4.63
N THR A 214 -5.36 -4.82 5.49
CA THR A 214 -5.01 -4.93 6.91
C THR A 214 -3.73 -5.72 7.04
N PHE A 215 -2.77 -5.17 7.80
CA PHE A 215 -1.49 -5.83 8.07
C PHE A 215 -1.70 -7.25 8.59
N ASP A 216 -1.14 -8.23 7.89
CA ASP A 216 -1.13 -9.62 8.34
C ASP A 216 0.20 -9.91 9.06
N PRO A 217 0.20 -10.14 10.39
CA PRO A 217 1.42 -10.49 11.11
C PRO A 217 2.03 -11.83 10.66
N ALA A 218 1.29 -12.67 9.95
CA ALA A 218 1.81 -13.91 9.34
C ALA A 218 2.54 -13.65 8.01
N ASP A 219 2.32 -12.51 7.36
CA ASP A 219 2.99 -12.07 6.13
C ASP A 219 3.53 -10.64 6.30
N PRO A 220 4.64 -10.46 7.04
CA PRO A 220 5.17 -9.12 7.32
C PRO A 220 5.69 -8.40 6.07
N ASN A 221 5.78 -9.08 4.91
CA ASN A 221 6.17 -8.49 3.64
C ASN A 221 4.97 -8.23 2.73
N GLU A 222 4.28 -7.12 3.00
CA GLU A 222 3.11 -6.67 2.24
C GLU A 222 3.42 -6.20 0.79
N SER A 223 4.65 -6.38 0.27
CA SER A 223 4.97 -6.08 -1.13
C SER A 223 4.56 -7.20 -2.10
N ASN A 224 4.53 -8.46 -1.62
CA ASN A 224 4.23 -9.68 -2.38
C ASN A 224 4.98 -9.80 -3.74
N THR A 225 6.23 -9.34 -3.77
CA THR A 225 7.20 -9.52 -4.88
C THR A 225 8.05 -10.77 -4.70
#